data_AF-A0A957S3R6-F1
#
_entry.id   AF-A0A957S3R6-F1
#
_cell.length_a   1.000
_cell.length_b   1.000
_cell.length_c   1.000
_cell.angle_alpha   90.00
_cell.angle_beta   90.00
_cell.angle_gamma   90.00
#
_symmetry.space_group_name_H-M   'P 1'
#
loop_
_entity.id
_entity.type
_entity.pdbx_description
1 polymer ?
#
loop_
_entity_poly.entity_id
_entity_poly.type
_entity_poly.pdbx_seq_one_letter_code
_entity_poly.pdbx_strand_id
1 'polypeptide(L)'
;LGLRTLDEAIGRTDRLRPRALPHPHWKAATLDLAPLLARAERPGAAPRFIAARPRADAGLDEALLPKVLAGIERGRPVTLDQPIGNVNRSVGAWLAGALAHQAPDLRLPEGAVTVRFCGSAGQSFGAFLTAGLAFELRGDANDYVAKGLSGGRIVVRPPDGTRFAPEENVIVGNTVLYGATGGELFINGLAGERFAVRNSG
;
A
#
# COMPACT_ATOMS: atom_id res chain seq x y z
N LEU A 1 25.17 3.71 -34.44
CA LEU A 1 24.42 4.70 -33.64
C LEU A 1 25.31 5.82 -33.10
N GLY A 2 26.59 5.57 -32.77
CA GLY A 2 27.53 6.63 -32.37
C GLY A 2 27.24 7.23 -30.98
N LEU A 3 26.49 6.49 -30.17
CA LEU A 3 26.11 6.84 -28.79
C LEU A 3 27.00 6.05 -27.84
N ARG A 4 27.41 6.67 -26.72
CA ARG A 4 28.33 6.08 -25.75
C ARG A 4 27.61 5.40 -24.58
N THR A 5 26.36 5.76 -24.34
CA THR A 5 25.55 5.24 -23.23
C THR A 5 24.09 5.02 -23.66
N LEU A 6 23.36 4.20 -22.90
CA LEU A 6 21.93 3.99 -23.13
C LEU A 6 21.12 5.28 -22.93
N ASP A 7 21.51 6.11 -21.97
CA ASP A 7 20.94 7.43 -21.71
C ASP A 7 20.96 8.35 -22.94
N GLU A 8 22.00 8.22 -23.78
CA GLU A 8 22.08 8.95 -25.04
C GLU A 8 21.11 8.44 -26.12
N ALA A 9 20.61 7.21 -25.98
CA ALA A 9 19.68 6.57 -26.91
C ALA A 9 18.21 6.73 -26.52
N ILE A 10 17.89 6.81 -25.22
CA ILE A 10 16.51 6.90 -24.73
C ILE A 10 15.81 8.14 -25.32
N GLY A 11 14.64 7.92 -25.94
CA GLY A 11 13.82 8.98 -26.54
C GLY A 11 14.30 9.53 -27.90
N ARG A 12 15.38 9.00 -28.48
CA ARG A 12 15.91 9.40 -29.80
C ARG A 12 15.14 8.79 -30.97
N THR A 13 13.85 9.10 -31.10
CA THR A 13 13.02 8.64 -32.23
C THR A 13 13.55 9.13 -33.58
N ASP A 14 14.31 10.22 -33.61
CA ASP A 14 15.03 10.73 -34.78
C ASP A 14 16.11 9.78 -35.33
N ARG A 15 16.50 8.77 -34.54
CA ARG A 15 17.45 7.72 -34.96
C ARG A 15 16.74 6.47 -35.50
N LEU A 16 15.41 6.47 -35.52
CA LEU A 16 14.60 5.38 -36.02
C LEU A 16 13.94 5.80 -37.34
N ARG A 17 13.75 4.81 -38.22
CA ARG A 17 12.96 4.98 -39.45
C ARG A 17 12.21 3.68 -39.75
N PRO A 18 11.04 3.75 -40.39
CA PRO A 18 10.39 2.56 -40.91
C PRO A 18 11.33 1.84 -41.87
N ARG A 19 11.44 0.52 -41.73
CA ARG A 19 12.21 -0.28 -42.69
C ARG A 19 11.41 -0.40 -43.97
N ALA A 20 11.98 0.03 -45.10
CA ALA A 20 11.41 -0.26 -46.41
C ALA A 20 11.47 -1.77 -46.67
N LEU A 21 10.32 -2.38 -46.94
CA LEU A 21 10.20 -3.79 -47.28
C LEU A 21 10.00 -3.92 -48.79
N PRO A 22 10.83 -4.69 -49.53
CA PRO A 22 10.70 -4.84 -50.98
C PRO A 22 9.38 -5.52 -51.41
N HIS A 23 8.87 -6.41 -50.56
CA HIS A 23 7.61 -7.14 -50.77
C HIS A 23 6.77 -7.10 -49.49
N PRO A 24 6.15 -5.95 -49.17
CA PRO A 24 5.35 -5.86 -47.96
C PRO A 24 4.09 -6.71 -48.12
N HIS A 25 3.78 -7.52 -47.12
CA HIS A 25 2.46 -8.11 -47.00
C HIS A 25 1.42 -6.97 -47.00
N TRP A 26 0.28 -7.13 -47.67
CA TRP A 26 -0.69 -6.04 -47.87
C TRP A 26 -1.15 -5.38 -46.57
N LYS A 27 -1.28 -6.15 -45.47
CA LYS A 27 -1.60 -5.63 -44.12
C LYS A 27 -0.49 -4.75 -43.52
N ALA A 28 0.77 -4.99 -43.86
CA ALA A 28 1.88 -4.19 -43.36
C ALA A 28 1.93 -2.82 -44.07
N ALA A 29 1.47 -2.76 -45.32
CA ALA A 29 1.39 -1.52 -46.09
C ALA A 29 0.37 -0.52 -45.55
N THR A 30 -0.57 -0.95 -44.70
CA THR A 30 -1.57 -0.08 -44.07
C THR A 30 -1.11 0.52 -42.75
N LEU A 31 0.10 0.19 -42.27
CA LEU A 31 0.60 0.69 -40.99
C LEU A 31 1.24 2.07 -41.15
N ASP A 32 0.68 3.06 -40.44
CA ASP A 32 1.32 4.35 -40.21
C ASP A 32 2.10 4.32 -38.89
N LEU A 33 3.43 4.42 -38.97
CA LEU A 33 4.32 4.45 -37.81
C LEU A 33 4.65 5.88 -37.35
N ALA A 34 4.15 6.92 -38.01
CA ALA A 34 4.41 8.30 -37.65
C ALA A 34 4.07 8.61 -36.17
N PRO A 35 2.97 8.11 -35.57
CA PRO A 35 2.66 8.35 -34.16
C PRO A 35 3.70 7.77 -33.18
N LEU A 36 4.38 6.68 -33.54
CA LEU A 36 5.44 6.08 -32.73
C LEU A 36 6.78 6.81 -32.85
N LEU A 37 7.01 7.48 -33.99
CA LEU A 37 8.23 8.23 -34.28
C LEU A 37 8.12 9.70 -33.90
N ALA A 38 6.91 10.20 -33.67
CA ALA A 38 6.63 11.56 -33.24
C ALA A 38 7.41 11.89 -31.96
N ARG A 39 8.15 12.99 -31.99
CA ARG A 39 8.89 13.46 -30.84
C ARG A 39 7.97 14.33 -29.98
N ALA A 40 7.85 14.01 -28.70
CA ALA A 40 7.22 14.92 -27.75
C ALA A 40 8.13 16.15 -27.56
N GLU A 41 7.73 17.29 -28.11
CA GLU A 41 8.45 18.54 -27.89
C GLU A 41 8.22 19.04 -26.46
N ARG A 42 9.31 19.18 -25.69
CA ARG A 42 9.31 19.86 -24.40
C ARG A 42 10.41 20.92 -24.40
N PRO A 43 10.08 22.17 -24.78
CA PRO A 43 11.03 23.27 -24.76
C PRO A 43 11.67 23.41 -23.37
N GLY A 44 13.00 23.46 -23.30
CA GLY A 44 13.74 23.70 -22.06
C GLY A 44 13.99 22.49 -21.15
N ALA A 45 13.47 21.30 -21.45
CA ALA A 45 13.72 20.09 -20.66
C ALA A 45 14.69 19.14 -21.39
N ALA A 46 15.69 18.61 -20.68
CA ALA A 46 16.39 17.42 -21.16
C ALA A 46 15.37 16.28 -21.32
N PRO A 47 15.43 15.46 -22.38
CA PRO A 47 14.49 14.35 -22.61
C PRO A 47 14.59 13.21 -21.58
N ARG A 48 15.36 13.42 -20.50
CA ARG A 48 15.84 12.40 -19.57
C ARG A 48 15.32 12.74 -18.18
N PHE A 49 14.29 12.01 -17.74
CA PHE A 49 13.88 12.04 -16.35
C PHE A 49 14.25 10.71 -15.71
N ILE A 50 15.34 10.70 -14.94
CA ILE A 50 15.38 9.91 -13.71
C ILE A 50 15.08 10.92 -12.60
N ALA A 51 13.80 11.25 -12.42
CA ALA A 51 13.41 11.93 -11.20
C ALA A 51 13.59 10.91 -10.07
N ALA A 52 14.36 11.27 -9.03
CA ALA A 52 14.32 10.51 -7.79
C ALA A 52 12.85 10.38 -7.38
N ARG A 53 12.39 9.15 -7.10
CA ARG A 53 11.03 8.95 -6.62
C ARG A 53 10.90 9.76 -5.33
N PRO A 54 9.92 10.68 -5.22
CA PRO A 54 9.69 11.35 -3.96
C PRO A 54 9.40 10.29 -2.90
N ARG A 55 9.93 10.50 -1.69
CA ARG A 55 9.61 9.65 -0.55
C ARG A 55 8.10 9.68 -0.34
N ALA A 56 7.48 8.52 -0.23
CA ALA A 56 6.06 8.43 0.11
C ALA A 56 5.84 8.96 1.53
N ASP A 57 4.80 9.77 1.69
CA ASP A 57 4.31 10.22 3.00
C ASP A 57 3.84 9.01 3.80
N ALA A 58 4.47 8.77 4.96
CA ALA A 58 4.12 7.66 5.84
C ALA A 58 3.01 8.05 6.84
N GLY A 59 2.55 9.31 6.82
CA GLY A 59 1.40 9.79 7.57
C GLY A 59 1.50 9.46 9.05
N LEU A 60 0.47 8.77 9.57
CA LEU A 60 0.39 8.43 10.98
C LEU A 60 1.53 7.49 11.43
N ASP A 61 2.05 6.67 10.52
CA ASP A 61 3.13 5.72 10.84
C ASP A 61 4.45 6.43 11.16
N GLU A 62 4.66 7.66 10.68
CA GLU A 62 5.84 8.47 11.03
C GLU A 62 5.90 8.77 12.53
N ALA A 63 4.74 8.95 13.17
CA ALA A 63 4.63 9.17 14.60
C ALA A 63 4.64 7.87 15.42
N LEU A 64 4.23 6.75 14.83
CA LEU A 64 4.17 5.45 15.49
C LEU A 64 5.53 4.75 15.52
N LEU A 65 6.25 4.71 14.40
CA LEU A 65 7.46 3.89 14.26
C LEU A 65 8.52 4.18 15.33
N PRO A 66 8.91 5.44 15.62
CA PRO A 66 9.96 5.69 16.61
C PRO A 66 9.59 5.18 18.02
N LYS A 67 8.30 5.28 18.39
CA LYS A 67 7.79 4.81 19.69
C LYS A 67 7.83 3.28 19.77
N VAL A 68 7.46 2.62 18.67
CA VAL A 68 7.47 1.16 18.55
C VAL A 68 8.90 0.63 18.62
N LEU A 69 9.82 1.17 17.82
CA LEU A 69 11.23 0.75 17.82
C LEU A 69 11.87 0.92 19.20
N ALA A 70 11.69 2.09 19.84
CA ALA A 70 12.26 2.35 21.16
C ALA A 70 11.74 1.39 22.24
N GLY A 71 10.51 0.90 22.11
CA GLY A 71 9.95 -0.08 23.03
C GLY A 71 10.47 -1.50 22.79
N ILE A 72 10.55 -1.91 21.52
CA ILE A 72 11.11 -3.20 21.09
C ILE A 72 12.57 -3.33 21.52
N GLU A 73 13.40 -2.28 21.32
CA GLU A 73 14.81 -2.25 21.72
C GLU A 73 15.01 -2.49 23.22
N ARG A 74 14.01 -2.13 24.04
CA ARG A 74 14.02 -2.32 25.51
C ARG A 74 13.46 -3.67 25.94
N GLY A 75 13.02 -4.51 25.00
CA GLY A 75 12.41 -5.81 25.27
C GLY A 75 11.06 -5.71 26.00
N ARG A 76 10.33 -4.59 25.85
CA ARG A 76 9.05 -4.37 26.55
C ARG A 76 7.88 -4.34 25.56
N PRO A 77 6.71 -4.88 25.95
CA PRO A 77 5.48 -4.66 25.20
C PRO A 77 5.19 -3.16 25.04
N VAL A 78 4.72 -2.78 23.86
CA VAL A 78 4.37 -1.40 23.51
C VAL A 78 2.86 -1.30 23.38
N THR A 79 2.26 -0.33 24.07
CA THR A 79 0.85 0.01 23.88
C THR A 79 0.73 1.50 23.61
N LEU A 80 0.06 1.86 22.52
CA LEU A 80 -0.15 3.24 22.09
C LEU A 80 -1.63 3.51 21.89
N ASP A 81 -2.07 4.70 22.27
CA ASP A 81 -3.40 5.24 21.95
C ASP A 81 -3.26 6.36 20.93
N GLN A 82 -4.03 6.32 19.85
CA GLN A 82 -3.87 7.22 18.73
C GLN A 82 -5.23 7.59 18.12
N PRO A 83 -5.65 8.87 18.09
CA PRO A 83 -6.79 9.26 17.26
C PRO A 83 -6.50 8.99 15.79
N ILE A 84 -7.53 8.59 15.04
CA ILE A 84 -7.46 8.32 13.60
C ILE A 84 -8.62 8.99 12.86
N GLY A 85 -8.34 9.49 11.66
CA GLY A 85 -9.33 10.04 10.73
C GLY A 85 -9.20 9.41 9.34
N ASN A 86 -10.23 9.60 8.51
CA ASN A 86 -10.32 8.94 7.21
C ASN A 86 -9.21 9.35 6.22
N VAL A 87 -8.55 10.48 6.49
CA VAL A 87 -7.36 10.95 5.76
C VAL A 87 -6.12 10.13 6.07
N ASN A 88 -6.08 9.43 7.22
CA ASN A 88 -5.00 8.54 7.61
C ASN A 88 -5.18 7.19 6.87
N ARG A 89 -4.58 7.10 5.70
CA ARG A 89 -4.61 5.91 4.83
C ARG A 89 -3.39 5.03 5.10
N SER A 90 -3.56 3.73 4.87
CA SER A 90 -2.47 2.74 4.94
C SER A 90 -1.73 2.69 6.29
N VAL A 91 -2.39 3.11 7.37
CA VAL A 91 -1.81 3.06 8.73
C VAL A 91 -1.43 1.62 9.05
N GLY A 92 -0.19 1.42 9.51
CA GLY A 92 0.43 0.14 9.78
C GLY A 92 1.30 -0.41 8.64
N ALA A 93 1.09 0.01 7.39
CA ALA A 93 1.84 -0.54 6.26
C ALA A 93 3.31 -0.11 6.26
N TRP A 94 3.57 1.16 6.57
CA TRP A 94 4.94 1.66 6.64
C TRP A 94 5.63 1.15 7.91
N LEU A 95 4.89 1.07 9.03
CA LEU A 95 5.34 0.45 10.28
C LEU A 95 5.78 -1.00 10.06
N ALA A 96 4.93 -1.83 9.45
CA ALA A 96 5.20 -3.23 9.18
C ALA A 96 6.40 -3.41 8.22
N GLY A 97 6.45 -2.61 7.15
CA GLY A 97 7.55 -2.63 6.19
C GLY A 97 8.89 -2.21 6.82
N ALA A 98 8.88 -1.18 7.68
CA ALA A 98 10.07 -0.72 8.39
C ALA A 98 10.58 -1.78 9.37
N LEU A 99 9.69 -2.44 10.12
CA LEU A 99 10.06 -3.54 11.01
C LEU A 99 10.63 -4.73 10.24
N ALA A 100 9.99 -5.13 9.14
CA ALA A 100 10.47 -6.23 8.29
C ALA A 100 11.86 -5.93 7.69
N HIS A 101 12.15 -4.67 7.35
CA HIS A 101 13.43 -4.26 6.78
C HIS A 101 14.54 -4.11 7.85
N GLN A 102 14.22 -3.46 8.98
CA GLN A 102 15.22 -3.14 10.00
C GLN A 102 15.51 -4.32 10.93
N ALA A 103 14.57 -5.26 11.06
CA ALA A 103 14.67 -6.38 11.98
C ALA A 103 14.07 -7.67 11.37
N PRO A 104 14.66 -8.21 10.27
CA PRO A 104 14.10 -9.34 9.53
C PRO A 104 14.00 -10.65 10.35
N ASP A 105 14.91 -10.83 11.31
CA ASP A 105 14.93 -11.98 12.22
C ASP A 105 14.12 -11.74 13.50
N LEU A 106 13.54 -10.55 13.66
CA LEU A 106 12.76 -10.21 14.84
C LEU A 106 11.50 -11.06 14.87
N ARG A 107 11.43 -11.94 15.87
CA ARG A 107 10.22 -12.69 16.21
C ARG A 107 9.57 -11.97 17.39
N LEU A 108 8.67 -11.06 17.07
CA LEU A 108 7.84 -10.44 18.10
C LEU A 108 6.80 -11.45 18.58
N PRO A 109 6.66 -11.66 19.90
CA PRO A 109 5.52 -12.41 20.41
C PRO A 109 4.23 -11.69 20.03
N GLU A 110 3.14 -12.44 19.96
CA GLU A 110 1.83 -11.88 19.68
C GLU A 110 1.49 -10.74 20.65
N GLY A 111 1.03 -9.61 20.13
CA GLY A 111 0.70 -8.42 20.93
C GLY A 111 1.90 -7.70 21.54
N ALA A 112 3.13 -7.97 21.09
CA ALA A 112 4.31 -7.20 21.49
C ALA A 112 4.13 -5.69 21.24
N VAL A 113 3.37 -5.33 20.21
CA VAL A 113 2.99 -3.96 19.91
C VAL A 113 1.48 -3.90 19.69
N THR A 114 0.79 -3.19 20.56
CA THR A 114 -0.65 -2.90 20.42
C THR A 114 -0.85 -1.42 20.15
N VAL A 115 -1.54 -1.08 19.06
CA VAL A 115 -1.96 0.30 18.79
C VAL A 115 -3.48 0.37 18.79
N ARG A 116 -4.00 1.17 19.72
CA ARG A 116 -5.42 1.41 19.92
C ARG A 116 -5.80 2.71 19.24
N PHE A 117 -6.76 2.63 18.34
CA PHE A 117 -7.25 3.75 17.56
C PHE A 117 -8.69 4.10 17.95
N CYS A 118 -9.00 5.39 17.89
CA CYS A 118 -10.35 5.91 18.07
C CYS A 118 -10.69 6.87 16.93
N GLY A 119 -11.80 6.63 16.24
CA GLY A 119 -12.25 7.42 15.08
C GLY A 119 -12.49 6.57 13.84
N SER A 120 -12.42 7.18 12.66
CA SER A 120 -12.73 6.53 11.38
C SER A 120 -11.45 6.32 10.57
N ALA A 121 -11.05 5.09 10.31
CA ALA A 121 -9.81 4.80 9.59
C ALA A 121 -9.95 4.99 8.07
N GLY A 122 -8.90 5.52 7.44
CA GLY A 122 -8.83 5.63 5.98
C GLY A 122 -8.68 4.28 5.29
N GLN A 123 -8.62 4.32 3.96
CA GLN A 123 -8.43 3.10 3.16
C GLN A 123 -7.13 2.38 3.53
N SER A 124 -7.14 1.04 3.40
CA SER A 124 -5.99 0.17 3.66
C SER A 124 -5.49 0.16 5.12
N PHE A 125 -6.40 0.38 6.08
CA PHE A 125 -6.06 0.27 7.50
C PHE A 125 -5.50 -1.14 7.83
N GLY A 126 -4.31 -1.19 8.42
CA GLY A 126 -3.63 -2.44 8.77
C GLY A 126 -3.18 -3.27 7.56
N ALA A 127 -2.98 -2.64 6.39
CA ALA A 127 -2.45 -3.35 5.23
C ALA A 127 -1.05 -3.91 5.51
N PHE A 128 -0.83 -5.17 5.12
CA PHE A 128 0.43 -5.90 5.30
C PHE A 128 0.92 -6.03 6.75
N LEU A 129 0.01 -5.89 7.73
CA LEU A 129 0.38 -5.94 9.13
C LEU A 129 1.00 -7.31 9.48
N THR A 130 2.18 -7.28 10.09
CA THR A 130 3.00 -8.46 10.38
C THR A 130 2.80 -8.99 11.79
N ALA A 131 3.22 -10.24 12.03
CA ALA A 131 3.19 -10.87 13.34
C ALA A 131 3.81 -10.01 14.45
N GLY A 132 3.18 -10.04 15.62
CA GLY A 132 3.54 -9.26 16.80
C GLY A 132 2.96 -7.84 16.85
N LEU A 133 2.39 -7.35 15.75
CA LEU A 133 1.58 -6.14 15.71
C LEU A 133 0.10 -6.47 15.90
N ALA A 134 -0.56 -5.74 16.80
CA ALA A 134 -2.00 -5.82 17.07
C ALA A 134 -2.63 -4.42 16.97
N PHE A 135 -3.60 -4.25 16.09
CA PHE A 135 -4.36 -3.00 15.96
C PHE A 135 -5.77 -3.19 16.50
N GLU A 136 -6.21 -2.25 17.34
CA GLU A 136 -7.59 -2.19 17.83
C GLU A 136 -8.21 -0.87 17.39
N LEU A 137 -9.35 -0.91 16.70
CA LEU A 137 -10.07 0.27 16.26
C LEU A 137 -11.43 0.34 16.94
N ARG A 138 -11.65 1.41 17.70
CA ARG A 138 -12.97 1.83 18.20
C ARG A 138 -13.53 2.88 17.26
N GLY A 139 -14.46 2.47 16.40
CA GLY A 139 -14.98 3.29 15.31
C GLY A 139 -15.22 2.45 14.06
N ASP A 140 -14.98 3.03 12.89
CA ASP A 140 -15.24 2.43 11.58
C ASP A 140 -14.02 2.55 10.66
N ALA A 141 -13.98 1.79 9.57
CA ALA A 141 -12.91 1.86 8.59
C ALA A 141 -13.42 1.79 7.14
N ASN A 142 -12.72 2.48 6.25
CA ASN A 142 -12.99 2.43 4.81
C ASN A 142 -12.51 1.11 4.16
N ASP A 143 -12.49 1.05 2.83
CA ASP A 143 -12.11 -0.14 2.07
C ASP A 143 -10.69 -0.66 2.36
N TYR A 144 -10.46 -1.92 2.02
CA TYR A 144 -9.16 -2.60 2.05
C TYR A 144 -8.57 -2.79 3.45
N VAL A 145 -9.40 -2.82 4.50
CA VAL A 145 -8.97 -3.23 5.84
C VAL A 145 -8.23 -4.57 5.73
N ALA A 146 -7.06 -4.64 6.35
CA ALA A 146 -6.23 -5.86 6.38
C ALA A 146 -5.84 -6.40 4.99
N LYS A 147 -5.75 -5.54 3.95
CA LYS A 147 -5.22 -5.94 2.64
C LYS A 147 -3.84 -6.57 2.79
N GLY A 148 -3.67 -7.79 2.28
CA GLY A 148 -2.42 -8.53 2.37
C GLY A 148 -1.96 -8.79 3.80
N LEU A 149 -2.87 -8.96 4.76
CA LEU A 149 -2.53 -9.29 6.15
C LEU A 149 -1.49 -10.42 6.21
N SER A 150 -0.46 -10.27 7.04
CA SER A 150 0.75 -11.09 7.03
C SER A 150 1.17 -11.52 8.45
N GLY A 151 0.19 -11.96 9.25
CA GLY A 151 0.39 -12.49 10.61
C GLY A 151 0.03 -11.53 11.74
N GLY A 152 -0.29 -10.27 11.44
CA GLY A 152 -0.78 -9.32 12.44
C GLY A 152 -2.22 -9.62 12.89
N ARG A 153 -2.62 -9.00 14.00
CA ARG A 153 -4.01 -9.04 14.49
C ARG A 153 -4.67 -7.68 14.33
N ILE A 154 -5.90 -7.65 13.84
CA ILE A 154 -6.71 -6.43 13.74
C ILE A 154 -8.08 -6.68 14.36
N VAL A 155 -8.53 -5.77 15.22
CA VAL A 155 -9.87 -5.77 15.82
C VAL A 155 -10.56 -4.47 15.45
N VAL A 156 -11.76 -4.53 14.88
CA VAL A 156 -12.61 -3.37 14.59
C VAL A 156 -13.93 -3.52 15.32
N ARG A 157 -14.30 -2.52 16.13
CA ARG A 157 -15.55 -2.52 16.88
C ARG A 157 -16.14 -1.11 17.01
N PRO A 158 -17.46 -0.98 17.21
CA PRO A 158 -18.08 0.33 17.37
C PRO A 158 -17.53 1.06 18.60
N PRO A 159 -17.67 2.40 18.65
CA PRO A 159 -17.36 3.17 19.85
C PRO A 159 -18.12 2.67 21.08
N ASP A 160 -17.51 2.82 22.25
CA ASP A 160 -18.14 2.46 23.52
C ASP A 160 -19.44 3.28 23.71
N GLY A 161 -20.52 2.65 24.17
CA GLY A 161 -21.83 3.31 24.34
C GLY A 161 -22.70 3.39 23.07
N THR A 162 -22.29 2.75 21.99
CA THR A 162 -23.12 2.56 20.78
C THR A 162 -24.46 1.89 21.13
N ARG A 163 -25.57 2.44 20.60
CA ARG A 163 -26.94 1.97 20.87
C ARG A 163 -27.57 1.15 19.74
N PHE A 164 -26.98 1.16 18.55
CA PHE A 164 -27.44 0.33 17.43
C PHE A 164 -26.84 -1.08 17.54
N ALA A 165 -27.53 -2.06 16.96
CA ALA A 165 -27.05 -3.45 16.85
C ALA A 165 -25.87 -3.50 15.86
N PRO A 166 -24.63 -3.82 16.31
CA PRO A 166 -23.47 -3.82 15.42
C PRO A 166 -23.62 -4.74 14.22
N GLU A 167 -24.24 -5.91 14.41
CA GLU A 167 -24.49 -6.95 13.41
C GLU A 167 -25.41 -6.51 12.25
N GLU A 168 -26.14 -5.39 12.41
CA GLU A 168 -26.99 -4.81 11.37
C GLU A 168 -26.35 -3.61 10.65
N ASN A 169 -25.14 -3.21 11.05
CA ASN A 169 -24.52 -1.96 10.61
C ASN A 169 -23.13 -2.20 10.00
N VAL A 170 -22.87 -1.54 8.86
CA VAL A 170 -21.56 -1.59 8.20
C VAL A 170 -20.53 -0.83 9.01
N ILE A 171 -19.41 -1.49 9.31
CA ILE A 171 -18.29 -0.92 10.08
C ILE A 171 -16.97 -0.97 9.32
N VAL A 172 -16.86 -1.84 8.32
CA VAL A 172 -15.71 -1.86 7.39
C VAL A 172 -16.18 -1.85 5.94
N GLY A 173 -15.41 -1.19 5.07
CA GLY A 173 -15.71 -1.08 3.65
C GLY A 173 -15.52 -2.37 2.84
N ASN A 174 -15.20 -2.23 1.56
CA ASN A 174 -15.10 -3.32 0.60
C ASN A 174 -13.69 -3.94 0.55
N THR A 175 -13.61 -5.13 -0.05
CA THR A 175 -12.33 -5.79 -0.42
C THR A 175 -11.39 -5.97 0.79
N VAL A 176 -11.99 -6.23 1.94
CA VAL A 176 -11.31 -6.55 3.20
C VAL A 176 -10.55 -7.86 3.06
N LEU A 177 -9.37 -7.97 3.68
CA LEU A 177 -8.48 -9.14 3.61
C LEU A 177 -8.04 -9.51 2.19
N TYR A 178 -8.00 -8.54 1.27
CA TYR A 178 -7.61 -8.82 -0.11
C TYR A 178 -6.22 -9.43 -0.19
N GLY A 179 -6.16 -10.70 -0.60
CA GLY A 179 -4.90 -11.42 -0.76
C GLY A 179 -4.12 -11.62 0.54
N ALA A 180 -4.77 -11.59 1.70
CA ALA A 180 -4.14 -11.92 2.98
C ALA A 180 -3.44 -13.30 2.91
N THR A 181 -2.35 -13.48 3.67
CA THR A 181 -1.60 -14.74 3.78
C THR A 181 -1.22 -15.01 5.24
N GLY A 182 -2.21 -14.96 6.14
CA GLY A 182 -2.08 -15.23 7.56
C GLY A 182 -2.36 -14.03 8.47
N GLY A 183 -2.65 -14.31 9.75
CA GLY A 183 -3.04 -13.31 10.75
C GLY A 183 -4.53 -13.41 11.08
N GLU A 184 -5.02 -12.46 11.88
CA GLU A 184 -6.39 -12.49 12.38
C GLU A 184 -7.07 -11.13 12.22
N LEU A 185 -8.32 -11.15 11.75
CA LEU A 185 -9.18 -9.98 11.67
C LEU A 185 -10.50 -10.28 12.37
N PHE A 186 -10.82 -9.49 13.40
CA PHE A 186 -12.09 -9.55 14.12
C PHE A 186 -12.88 -8.29 13.87
N ILE A 187 -14.13 -8.43 13.43
CA ILE A 187 -15.02 -7.31 13.12
C ILE A 187 -16.32 -7.50 13.90
N ASN A 188 -16.67 -6.49 14.72
CA ASN A 188 -17.98 -6.41 15.35
C ASN A 188 -18.91 -5.52 14.51
N GLY A 189 -19.41 -6.08 13.40
CA GLY A 189 -20.33 -5.43 12.47
C GLY A 189 -20.25 -6.00 11.06
N LEU A 190 -20.91 -5.36 10.10
CA LEU A 190 -20.93 -5.80 8.70
C LEU A 190 -19.74 -5.27 7.91
N ALA A 191 -19.26 -6.10 6.98
CA ALA A 191 -18.31 -5.71 5.95
C ALA A 191 -19.03 -5.43 4.62
N GLY A 192 -18.43 -4.59 3.78
CA GLY A 192 -18.89 -4.34 2.43
C GLY A 192 -18.65 -5.51 1.46
N GLU A 193 -18.70 -5.22 0.17
CA GLU A 193 -18.53 -6.21 -0.89
C GLU A 193 -17.14 -6.85 -0.92
N ARG A 194 -17.05 -8.05 -1.49
CA ARG A 194 -15.79 -8.77 -1.76
C ARG A 194 -14.94 -9.01 -0.49
N PHE A 195 -15.61 -9.25 0.63
CA PHE A 195 -14.94 -9.67 1.87
C PHE A 195 -14.09 -10.94 1.64
N ALA A 196 -12.85 -10.92 2.12
CA ALA A 196 -11.88 -12.01 2.01
C ALA A 196 -11.58 -12.47 0.57
N VAL A 197 -11.72 -11.58 -0.42
CA VAL A 197 -11.40 -11.92 -1.81
C VAL A 197 -9.92 -12.31 -1.94
N ARG A 198 -9.68 -13.48 -2.55
CA ARG A 198 -8.34 -14.08 -2.71
C ARG A 198 -7.60 -14.33 -1.38
N ASN A 199 -8.31 -14.44 -0.27
CA ASN A 199 -7.69 -14.83 1.00
C ASN A 199 -6.97 -16.18 0.85
N SER A 200 -5.72 -16.23 1.30
CA SER A 200 -4.80 -17.36 1.11
C SER A 200 -4.08 -17.75 2.41
N GLY A 201 -4.65 -17.42 3.57
CA GLY A 201 -4.17 -17.84 4.90
C GLY A 201 -4.91 -17.13 6.02
#